data_AF-A0A8G1UKI2-F1
#
_entry.id   AF-A0A8G1UKI2-F1
#
_cell.length_a   1.000
_cell.length_b   1.000
_cell.length_c   1.000
_cell.angle_alpha   90.00
_cell.angle_beta   90.00
_cell.angle_gamma   90.00
#
_symmetry.space_group_name_H-M   'P 1'
#
loop_
_entity.id
_entity.type
_entity.pdbx_description
1 polymer ?
#
loop_
_entity_poly.entity_id
_entity_poly.type
_entity_poly.pdbx_seq_one_letter_code
_entity_poly.pdbx_strand_id
1 'polypeptide(L)'
;MKSIVAGQRAVGSEEFAELALGVDSELFAGVVGESVAEYRARTDVAVEVLADLRREDPELAAYAERLMDTAPRPLHVGRRGAGRRSSAVLGVVA
;
A
#
# COMPACT_ATOMS: atom_id res chain seq x y z
N MET A 1 16.29 -21.95 -15.17
CA MET A 1 14.92 -21.93 -15.73
C MET A 1 14.76 -20.62 -16.49
N LYS A 2 14.22 -20.61 -17.72
CA LYS A 2 13.91 -19.36 -18.44
C LYS A 2 12.45 -19.03 -18.15
N SER A 3 12.20 -17.99 -17.35
CA SER A 3 10.86 -17.56 -16.96
C SER A 3 10.28 -16.66 -18.07
N ILE A 4 9.32 -17.19 -18.83
CA ILE A 4 8.69 -16.48 -19.95
C ILE A 4 7.17 -16.52 -19.77
N VAL A 5 6.53 -15.36 -19.89
CA VAL A 5 5.07 -15.19 -19.81
C VAL A 5 4.63 -14.29 -20.96
N ALA A 6 3.63 -14.71 -21.74
CA ALA A 6 3.14 -13.98 -22.92
C ALA A 6 4.25 -13.52 -23.91
N GLY A 7 5.37 -14.25 -23.97
CA GLY A 7 6.53 -13.88 -24.81
C GLY A 7 7.50 -12.89 -24.19
N GLN A 8 7.21 -12.34 -23.01
CA GLN A 8 8.12 -11.50 -22.23
C GLN A 8 8.96 -12.34 -21.28
N ARG A 9 10.22 -11.94 -21.07
CA ARG A 9 11.16 -12.63 -20.20
C ARG A 9 11.26 -11.91 -18.86
N ALA A 10 10.94 -12.62 -17.78
CA ALA A 10 11.18 -12.12 -16.43
C ALA A 10 12.65 -12.34 -16.03
N VAL A 11 13.24 -11.32 -15.39
CA VAL A 11 14.57 -11.33 -14.79
C VAL A 11 14.52 -11.98 -13.39
N GLY A 12 13.38 -11.91 -12.70
CA GLY A 12 13.17 -12.47 -11.36
C GLY A 12 11.78 -13.07 -11.14
N SER A 13 11.56 -13.58 -9.93
CA SER A 13 10.27 -14.19 -9.54
C SER A 13 9.14 -13.17 -9.43
N GLU A 14 9.45 -11.95 -9.03
CA GLU A 14 8.51 -10.85 -8.87
C GLU A 14 7.99 -10.36 -10.22
N GLU A 15 8.89 -10.01 -11.14
CA GLU A 15 8.55 -9.71 -12.53
C GLU A 15 7.82 -10.87 -13.23
N PHE A 16 8.14 -12.12 -12.89
CA PHE A 16 7.38 -13.27 -13.41
C PHE A 16 5.94 -13.29 -12.90
N ALA A 17 5.73 -12.98 -11.63
CA ALA A 17 4.39 -12.91 -11.04
C ALA A 17 3.58 -11.77 -11.64
N GLU A 18 4.19 -10.58 -11.80
CA GLU A 18 3.54 -9.43 -12.44
C GLU A 18 3.11 -9.75 -13.88
N LEU A 19 4.01 -10.32 -14.68
CA LEU A 19 3.69 -10.70 -16.05
C LEU A 19 2.62 -11.80 -16.12
N ALA A 20 2.60 -12.72 -15.15
CA ALA A 20 1.59 -13.79 -15.07
C ALA A 20 0.22 -13.30 -14.60
N LEU A 21 0.20 -12.31 -13.70
CA LEU A 21 -1.02 -11.71 -13.17
C LEU A 21 -1.54 -10.59 -14.08
N GLY A 22 -0.69 -10.02 -14.95
CA GLY A 22 -1.02 -8.86 -15.78
C GLY A 22 -1.09 -7.54 -15.01
N VAL A 23 -0.77 -7.55 -13.71
CA VAL A 23 -0.82 -6.40 -12.81
C VAL A 23 0.26 -6.52 -11.74
N ASP A 24 0.73 -5.37 -11.24
CA ASP A 24 1.54 -5.30 -10.03
C ASP A 24 0.68 -5.72 -8.83
N SER A 25 0.99 -6.88 -8.24
CA SER A 25 0.24 -7.40 -7.11
C SER A 25 0.44 -6.59 -5.82
N GLU A 26 1.63 -6.01 -5.61
CA GLU A 26 1.91 -5.23 -4.40
C GLU A 26 1.16 -3.90 -4.41
N LEU A 27 0.92 -3.31 -5.60
CA LEU A 27 0.07 -2.14 -5.75
C LEU A 27 -1.30 -2.34 -5.09
N PHE A 28 -1.94 -3.50 -5.34
CA PHE A 28 -3.28 -3.80 -4.82
C PHE A 28 -3.27 -4.49 -3.46
N ALA A 29 -2.40 -5.49 -3.26
CA ALA A 29 -2.32 -6.27 -2.03
C ALA A 29 -1.66 -5.51 -0.87
N GLY A 30 -0.91 -4.45 -1.17
CA GLY A 30 -0.17 -3.67 -0.19
C GLY A 30 1.03 -4.42 0.40
N VAL A 31 1.84 -3.68 1.15
CA VAL A 31 3.08 -4.17 1.74
C VAL A 31 2.99 -4.09 3.27
N VAL A 32 3.35 -5.19 3.95
CA VAL A 32 3.35 -5.22 5.41
C VAL A 32 4.36 -4.22 5.97
N GLY A 33 3.89 -3.36 6.87
CA GLY A 33 4.73 -2.35 7.52
C GLY A 33 4.78 -1.01 6.80
N GLU A 34 4.01 -0.83 5.72
CA GLU A 34 3.86 0.47 5.06
C GLU A 34 3.40 1.56 6.05
N SER A 35 3.98 2.74 5.90
CA SER A 35 3.54 3.93 6.64
C SER A 35 2.16 4.39 6.15
N VAL A 36 1.51 5.24 6.95
CA VAL A 36 0.23 5.84 6.56
C VAL A 36 0.35 6.64 5.25
N ALA A 37 1.51 7.26 4.99
CA ALA A 37 1.73 8.03 3.77
C ALA A 37 1.90 7.12 2.54
N GLU A 38 2.69 6.06 2.67
CA GLU A 38 2.89 5.06 1.61
C GLU A 38 1.58 4.33 1.28
N TYR A 39 0.83 3.89 2.31
CA TYR A 39 -0.50 3.31 2.14
C TYR A 39 -1.43 4.22 1.33
N ARG A 40 -1.46 5.52 1.65
CA ARG A 40 -2.31 6.47 0.93
C ARG A 40 -1.89 6.64 -0.51
N ALA A 41 -0.60 6.90 -0.74
CA ALA A 41 -0.07 7.08 -2.10
C ALA A 41 -0.34 5.84 -2.98
N ARG A 42 -0.09 4.64 -2.43
CA ARG A 42 -0.37 3.38 -3.10
C ARG A 42 -1.87 3.19 -3.37
N THR A 43 -2.71 3.43 -2.37
CA THR A 43 -4.18 3.28 -2.51
C THR A 43 -4.74 4.24 -3.56
N ASP A 44 -4.25 5.49 -3.60
CA ASP A 44 -4.68 6.49 -4.58
C ASP A 44 -4.38 6.00 -6.02
N VAL A 45 -3.16 5.51 -6.26
CA VAL A 45 -2.78 4.93 -7.56
C VAL A 45 -3.57 3.66 -7.86
N ALA A 46 -3.74 2.76 -6.88
CA ALA A 46 -4.48 1.51 -7.05
C ALA A 46 -5.94 1.77 -7.46
N VAL A 47 -6.59 2.81 -6.92
CA VAL A 47 -7.96 3.18 -7.29
C VAL A 47 -8.03 3.68 -8.74
N GLU A 48 -7.05 4.47 -9.19
CA GLU A 48 -6.98 4.95 -10.56
C GLU A 48 -6.79 3.79 -11.54
N VAL A 49 -5.79 2.94 -11.31
CA VAL A 49 -5.52 1.77 -12.14
C VAL A 49 -6.72 0.81 -12.15
N LEU A 50 -7.40 0.62 -11.01
CA LEU A 50 -8.60 -0.21 -10.95
C LEU A 50 -9.75 0.36 -11.80
N ALA A 51 -9.90 1.68 -11.88
CA ALA A 51 -10.90 2.30 -12.73
C ALA A 51 -10.63 2.00 -14.22
N ASP A 52 -9.36 1.98 -14.62
CA ASP A 52 -8.96 1.61 -15.98
C ASP A 52 -9.18 0.12 -16.25
N LEU A 53 -8.77 -0.75 -15.32
CA LEU A 53 -9.00 -2.19 -15.42
C LEU A 53 -10.49 -2.53 -15.56
N ARG A 54 -11.38 -1.86 -14.83
CA ARG A 54 -12.84 -2.10 -14.97
C ARG A 54 -13.37 -1.86 -16.39
N ARG A 55 -12.71 -1.00 -17.17
CA ARG A 55 -13.08 -0.72 -18.56
C ARG A 55 -12.47 -1.72 -19.55
N GLU A 56 -11.27 -2.19 -19.26
CA GLU A 56 -10.43 -2.93 -20.22
C GLU A 56 -10.46 -4.44 -19.96
N ASP A 57 -10.41 -4.85 -18.70
CA ASP A 57 -10.44 -6.23 -18.25
C ASP A 57 -11.22 -6.36 -16.92
N PRO A 58 -12.56 -6.51 -16.98
CA PRO A 58 -13.40 -6.62 -15.79
C PRO A 58 -13.07 -7.81 -14.88
N GLU A 59 -12.55 -8.92 -15.43
CA GLU A 59 -12.18 -10.10 -14.63
C GLU A 59 -10.94 -9.83 -13.80
N LEU A 60 -9.93 -9.20 -14.43
CA LEU A 60 -8.71 -8.76 -13.75
C LEU A 60 -9.01 -7.67 -12.72
N ALA A 61 -9.92 -6.74 -13.03
CA ALA A 61 -10.40 -5.74 -12.08
C ALA A 61 -11.02 -6.39 -10.83
N ALA A 62 -11.87 -7.40 -11.00
CA ALA A 62 -12.46 -8.12 -9.88
C ALA A 62 -11.41 -8.88 -9.05
N TYR A 63 -10.33 -9.35 -9.68
CA TYR A 63 -9.20 -9.93 -8.95
C TYR A 63 -8.42 -8.88 -8.14
N ALA A 64 -8.11 -7.74 -8.74
CA ALA A 64 -7.46 -6.62 -8.07
C ALA A 64 -8.28 -6.10 -6.86
N GLU A 65 -9.61 -6.02 -6.99
CA GLU A 65 -10.52 -5.70 -5.87
C GLU A 65 -10.37 -6.66 -4.70
N ARG A 66 -10.32 -7.97 -4.97
CA ARG A 66 -10.12 -8.99 -3.92
C ARG A 66 -8.76 -8.84 -3.23
N LEU A 67 -7.71 -8.45 -3.95
CA LEU A 67 -6.41 -8.16 -3.34
C LEU A 67 -6.50 -6.97 -2.39
N MET A 68 -7.16 -5.88 -2.81
CA MET A 68 -7.34 -4.68 -1.98
C MET A 68 -8.15 -4.97 -0.70
N ASP A 69 -9.14 -5.85 -0.75
CA ASP A 69 -9.92 -6.26 0.43
C ASP A 69 -9.06 -6.97 1.49
N THR A 70 -8.00 -7.67 1.05
CA THR A 70 -7.07 -8.39 1.94
C THR A 70 -5.85 -7.55 2.35
N ALA A 71 -5.71 -6.33 1.82
CA ALA A 71 -4.52 -5.52 2.03
C ALA A 71 -4.36 -5.08 3.50
N PRO A 72 -3.13 -5.11 4.05
CA PRO A 72 -2.88 -4.64 5.40
C PRO A 72 -3.20 -3.14 5.50
N ARG A 73 -3.76 -2.72 6.63
CA ARG A 73 -4.07 -1.31 6.90
C ARG A 73 -3.17 -0.80 8.02
N PRO A 74 -2.47 0.34 7.83
CA PRO A 74 -1.69 0.94 8.89
C PRO A 74 -2.57 1.30 10.09
N LEU A 75 -2.18 0.85 11.27
CA LEU A 75 -2.84 1.27 12.51
C LEU A 75 -2.52 2.74 12.76
N HIS A 76 -3.54 3.56 12.98
CA HIS A 76 -3.36 4.93 13.44
C HIS A 76 -2.83 4.91 14.87
N VAL A 77 -1.50 4.88 15.03
CA VAL A 77 -0.86 5.16 16.31
C VAL A 77 -0.93 6.67 16.51
N GLY A 78 -2.07 7.14 17.02
CA GLY A 78 -2.19 8.50 17.52
C GLY A 78 -1.09 8.70 18.56
N ARG A 79 -0.12 9.56 18.25
CA ARG A 79 0.89 10.03 19.23
C ARG A 79 0.10 10.52 20.45
N ARG A 80 0.01 9.73 21.52
CA ARG A 80 -0.45 10.23 22.82
C ARG A 80 0.52 11.33 23.19
N GLY A 81 0.04 12.56 23.12
CA GLY A 81 0.85 13.76 23.35
C GLY A 81 1.61 13.59 24.66
N ALA A 82 2.94 13.60 24.57
CA ALA A 82 3.77 13.82 25.73
C ALA A 82 3.34 15.16 26.32
N GLY A 83 2.57 15.10 27.41
CA GLY A 83 2.04 16.26 28.09
C GLY A 83 3.18 17.25 28.35
N ARG A 84 3.00 18.45 27.80
CA ARG A 84 3.80 19.63 28.13
C ARG A 84 3.88 19.74 29.65
N ARG A 85 5.03 19.41 30.24
CA ARG A 85 5.35 19.85 31.60
C ARG A 85 5.67 21.34 31.50
N SER A 86 4.65 22.17 31.63
CA SER A 86 4.85 23.59 31.90
C SER A 86 5.42 23.71 33.31
N SER A 87 6.74 23.88 33.40
CA SER A 87 7.41 24.32 34.62
C SER A 87 7.00 25.78 34.88
N ALA A 88 5.95 25.97 35.69
CA ALA A 88 5.58 27.27 36.22
C ALA A 88 6.36 27.53 37.51
N VAL A 89 7.41 28.35 37.36
CA VAL A 89 7.98 29.34 38.29
C VAL A 89 7.62 29.19 39.77
N LEU A 90 8.65 28.88 40.58
CA LEU A 90 8.65 29.05 42.04
C LEU A 90 8.31 30.52 42.39
N GLY A 91 7.23 30.71 43.15
CA GLY A 91 7.07 31.88 43.99
C GLY A 91 7.88 31.70 45.27
N VAL A 92 8.61 32.74 45.68
CA VAL A 92 8.98 32.96 47.08
C VAL A 92 8.70 34.43 47.41
N VAL A 93 7.88 34.61 48.44
CA VAL A 93 7.60 35.84 49.15
C VAL A 93 8.47 35.82 50.41
N ALA A 94 9.24 36.88 50.64
CA ALA A 94 9.54 37.51 51.95
C ALA A 94 10.58 38.61 51.73
#